data_AF-A0A3N9MQP8-F1
#
_entry.id   AF-A0A3N9MQP8-F1
#
_cell.length_a   1.000
_cell.length_b   1.000
_cell.length_c   1.000
_cell.angle_alpha   90.00
_cell.angle_beta   90.00
_cell.angle_gamma   90.00
#
_symmetry.space_group_name_H-M   'P 1'
#
loop_
_entity.id
_entity.type
_entity.pdbx_description
1 polymer ?
#
loop_
_entity_poly.entity_id
_entity_poly.type
_entity_poly.pdbx_seq_one_letter_code
_entity_poly.pdbx_strand_id
1 'polypeptide(L)'
;MKITLKREFDGKYYIGSIAGIPGCYVQSESSMQIPLLMKNASSIFIKSFRDKNQTITNEDEKPIFNLKIRFEQISTSQIKNLLKSRNYYVEYQDRSSLLMVNSNFPFNRVHLPQTDDLSPLIIQKLIGRENTIFVRPQNKNRKSRFVI
;
A
#
# COMPACT_ATOMS: atom_id res chain seq x y z
N MET A 1 -11.06 3.46 20.25
CA MET A 1 -9.62 3.39 19.92
C MET A 1 -9.21 4.71 19.27
N LYS A 2 -8.20 5.41 19.80
CA LYS A 2 -7.68 6.66 19.19
C LYS A 2 -6.70 6.27 18.08
N ILE A 3 -7.09 6.48 16.83
CA ILE A 3 -6.27 6.17 15.65
C ILE A 3 -5.43 7.40 15.32
N THR A 4 -4.11 7.26 15.25
CA THR A 4 -3.20 8.37 14.89
C THR A 4 -2.86 8.29 13.41
N LEU A 5 -3.24 9.32 12.65
CA LEU A 5 -2.90 9.47 11.23
C LEU A 5 -1.47 9.98 11.08
N LYS A 6 -0.61 9.18 10.43
CA LYS A 6 0.72 9.61 9.97
C LYS A 6 0.60 10.16 8.54
N ARG A 7 1.26 11.28 8.27
CA ARG A 7 1.32 11.91 6.94
C ARG A 7 2.78 12.12 6.55
N GLU A 8 3.12 11.69 5.35
CA GLU A 8 4.45 11.82 4.77
C GLU A 8 4.34 12.41 3.36
N PHE A 9 5.38 13.06 2.86
CA PHE A 9 5.43 13.60 1.50
C PHE A 9 6.63 13.01 0.76
N ASP A 10 6.40 12.47 -0.45
CA ASP A 10 7.45 11.80 -1.23
C ASP A 10 8.11 12.70 -2.30
N GLY A 11 7.69 13.96 -2.38
CA GLY A 11 8.08 14.91 -3.43
C GLY A 11 7.02 15.14 -4.50
N LYS A 12 6.00 14.27 -4.59
CA LYS A 12 4.88 14.37 -5.54
C LYS A 12 3.52 14.18 -4.85
N TYR A 13 3.41 13.19 -3.99
CA TYR A 13 2.20 12.81 -3.28
C TYR A 13 2.37 12.92 -1.77
N TYR A 14 1.31 13.36 -1.11
CA TYR A 14 1.11 13.14 0.32
C TYR A 14 0.58 11.73 0.53
N ILE A 15 1.15 11.04 1.50
CA ILE A 15 0.84 9.66 1.85
C ILE A 15 0.25 9.64 3.25
N GLY A 16 -0.94 9.05 3.36
CA GLY A 16 -1.55 8.76 4.65
C GLY A 16 -1.31 7.31 5.05
N SER A 17 -0.97 7.11 6.32
CA SER A 17 -0.99 5.79 6.97
C SER A 17 -1.48 5.90 8.40
N ILE A 18 -1.77 4.77 9.03
CA ILE A 18 -2.18 4.73 10.43
C ILE A 18 -1.00 4.24 11.28
N ALA A 19 -0.68 4.98 12.35
CA ALA A 19 0.31 4.53 13.32
C ALA A 19 -0.15 3.24 14.00
N GLY A 20 0.70 2.22 14.06
CA GLY A 20 0.40 0.96 14.74
C GLY A 20 -0.50 0.00 13.95
N ILE A 21 -1.05 0.41 12.79
CA ILE A 21 -1.84 -0.47 11.90
C ILE A 21 -1.12 -0.59 10.56
N PRO A 22 -0.37 -1.69 10.33
CA PRO A 22 0.32 -1.88 9.07
C PRO A 22 -0.66 -2.15 7.93
N GLY A 23 -0.25 -1.84 6.70
CA GLY A 23 -0.96 -2.26 5.50
C GLY A 23 -2.05 -1.32 5.01
N CYS A 24 -2.45 -0.26 5.74
CA CYS A 24 -3.47 0.68 5.26
C CYS A 24 -2.85 2.00 4.75
N TYR A 25 -2.87 2.19 3.42
CA TYR A 25 -2.26 3.36 2.76
C TYR A 25 -3.25 4.09 1.86
N VAL A 26 -3.09 5.41 1.79
CA VAL A 26 -3.74 6.31 0.83
C VAL A 26 -2.72 7.31 0.28
N GLN A 27 -2.99 7.86 -0.89
CA GLN A 27 -2.19 8.95 -1.45
C GLN A 27 -3.07 10.03 -2.06
N SER A 28 -2.57 11.26 -2.09
CA SER A 28 -3.16 12.38 -2.84
C SER A 28 -2.09 13.43 -3.12
N GLU A 29 -2.26 14.22 -4.18
CA GLU A 29 -1.46 15.42 -4.43
C GLU A 29 -1.78 16.54 -3.42
N SER A 30 -2.91 16.44 -2.71
CA SER A 30 -3.34 17.41 -1.70
C SER A 30 -3.35 16.81 -0.30
N SER A 31 -2.57 17.41 0.60
CA SER A 31 -2.54 17.01 2.02
C SER A 31 -3.91 17.12 2.71
N MET A 32 -4.77 18.04 2.24
CA MET A 32 -6.12 18.24 2.77
C MET A 32 -7.07 17.07 2.47
N GLN A 33 -6.80 16.29 1.43
CA GLN A 33 -7.63 15.13 1.08
C GLN A 33 -7.29 13.89 1.91
N ILE A 34 -6.07 13.82 2.47
CA ILE A 34 -5.58 12.63 3.20
C ILE A 34 -6.49 12.20 4.36
N PRO A 35 -7.00 13.11 5.22
CA PRO A 35 -7.92 12.71 6.30
C PRO A 35 -9.20 12.03 5.78
N LEU A 36 -9.80 12.56 4.69
CA LEU A 36 -11.01 12.00 4.11
C LEU A 36 -10.76 10.63 3.48
N LEU A 37 -9.70 10.52 2.67
CA LEU A 37 -9.29 9.25 2.06
C LEU A 37 -8.98 8.20 3.11
N MET A 38 -8.27 8.59 4.18
CA MET A 38 -7.95 7.67 5.26
C MET A 38 -9.19 7.23 6.04
N LYS A 39 -10.18 8.12 6.24
CA LYS A 39 -11.45 7.75 6.87
C LYS A 39 -12.16 6.64 6.08
N ASN A 40 -12.19 6.75 4.75
CA ASN A 40 -12.79 5.73 3.90
C ASN A 40 -11.97 4.43 3.90
N ALA A 41 -10.66 4.52 3.68
CA ALA A 41 -9.75 3.38 3.67
C ALA A 41 -9.78 2.60 5.00
N SER A 42 -9.73 3.31 6.13
CA SER A 42 -9.80 2.70 7.46
C SER A 42 -11.16 2.06 7.73
N SER A 43 -12.27 2.64 7.27
CA SER A 43 -13.59 2.03 7.37
C SER A 43 -13.64 0.68 6.66
N ILE A 44 -13.14 0.61 5.41
CA ILE A 44 -13.06 -0.64 4.63
C ILE A 44 -12.14 -1.66 5.34
N PHE A 45 -10.97 -1.21 5.77
CA PHE A 45 -9.97 -2.05 6.42
C PHE A 45 -10.49 -2.64 7.74
N ILE A 46 -11.00 -1.80 8.65
CA ILE A 46 -11.55 -2.22 9.94
C ILE A 46 -12.77 -3.11 9.76
N LYS A 47 -13.66 -2.80 8.80
CA LYS A 47 -14.82 -3.64 8.49
C LYS A 47 -14.38 -5.06 8.12
N SER A 48 -13.35 -5.22 7.30
CA SER A 48 -12.83 -6.55 6.94
C SER A 48 -12.31 -7.37 8.13
N PHE A 49 -11.67 -6.73 9.11
CA PHE A 49 -11.29 -7.41 10.35
C PHE A 49 -12.53 -7.83 11.15
N ARG A 50 -13.49 -6.90 11.30
CA ARG A 50 -14.74 -7.14 12.04
C ARG A 50 -15.58 -8.26 11.43
N ASP A 51 -15.78 -8.26 10.11
CA ASP A 51 -16.61 -9.23 9.39
C ASP A 51 -16.05 -10.67 9.53
N LYS A 52 -14.74 -10.81 9.81
CA LYS A 52 -14.07 -12.08 10.06
C LYS A 52 -13.83 -12.39 11.54
N ASN A 53 -14.35 -11.57 12.46
CA ASN A 53 -14.07 -11.68 13.90
C ASN A 53 -12.57 -11.72 14.24
N GLN A 54 -11.75 -10.95 13.53
CA GLN A 54 -10.32 -10.86 13.74
C GLN A 54 -9.92 -9.56 14.43
N THR A 55 -8.88 -9.61 15.26
CA THR A 55 -8.28 -8.42 15.86
C THR A 55 -7.34 -7.74 14.87
N ILE A 56 -7.29 -6.41 14.92
CA ILE A 56 -6.32 -5.64 14.14
C ILE A 56 -4.93 -5.93 14.69
N THR A 57 -4.02 -6.28 13.79
CA THR A 57 -2.64 -6.63 14.14
C THR A 57 -1.78 -5.40 14.36
N ASN A 58 -0.79 -5.54 15.24
CA ASN A 58 0.21 -4.52 15.53
C ASN A 58 1.32 -4.54 14.45
N GLU A 59 2.17 -3.50 14.44
CA GLU A 59 3.22 -3.28 13.43
C GLU A 59 4.20 -4.45 13.24
N ASP A 60 4.35 -5.35 14.23
CA ASP A 60 5.27 -6.49 14.18
C ASP A 60 4.84 -7.60 13.21
N GLU A 61 3.57 -7.66 12.82
CA GLU A 61 3.02 -8.67 11.90
C GLU A 61 2.92 -8.17 10.45
N LYS A 62 3.75 -7.18 10.12
CA LYS A 62 3.74 -6.55 8.82
C LYS A 62 4.11 -7.55 7.71
N PRO A 63 3.42 -7.53 6.56
CA PRO A 63 3.94 -8.18 5.36
C PRO A 63 5.29 -7.57 4.99
N ILE A 64 6.38 -8.31 5.19
CA ILE A 64 7.66 -7.99 4.58
C ILE A 64 7.80 -8.91 3.38
N PHE A 65 7.65 -8.34 2.18
CA PHE A 65 8.01 -9.06 0.98
C PHE A 65 9.53 -9.05 0.85
N ASN A 66 10.18 -10.19 1.06
CA ASN A 66 11.61 -10.33 0.78
C ASN A 66 11.84 -10.37 -0.75
N LEU A 67 11.68 -9.21 -1.40
CA LEU A 67 11.68 -9.02 -2.84
C LEU A 67 12.46 -7.77 -3.18
N LYS A 68 13.61 -7.91 -3.84
CA LYS A 68 14.30 -6.73 -4.39
C LYS A 68 13.56 -6.24 -5.62
N ILE A 69 12.98 -5.05 -5.54
CA ILE A 69 12.31 -4.41 -6.68
C ILE A 69 13.04 -3.13 -7.08
N ARG A 70 13.30 -3.00 -8.37
CA ARG A 70 13.77 -1.76 -8.99
C ARG A 70 12.67 -1.22 -9.89
N PHE A 71 12.26 0.04 -9.68
CA PHE A 71 11.14 0.62 -10.41
C PHE A 71 11.32 2.13 -10.63
N GLU A 72 10.70 2.62 -11.69
CA GLU A 72 10.57 4.06 -12.00
C GLU A 72 9.14 4.54 -11.71
N GLN A 73 8.15 3.74 -12.07
CA GLN A 73 6.74 3.97 -11.83
C GLN A 73 6.09 2.59 -11.65
N ILE A 74 5.17 2.47 -10.70
CA ILE A 74 4.39 1.25 -10.53
C ILE A 74 2.93 1.60 -10.29
N SER A 75 2.01 0.87 -10.92
CA SER A 75 0.58 1.03 -10.68
C SER A 75 0.09 0.11 -9.56
N THR A 76 -1.07 0.44 -9.00
CA THR A 76 -1.78 -0.44 -8.07
C THR A 76 -2.08 -1.80 -8.71
N SER A 77 -2.36 -1.83 -10.01
CA SER A 77 -2.58 -3.09 -10.74
C SER A 77 -1.33 -3.96 -10.81
N GLN A 78 -0.15 -3.36 -10.98
CA GLN A 78 1.12 -4.10 -10.95
C GLN A 78 1.41 -4.67 -9.55
N ILE A 79 1.22 -3.87 -8.50
CA ILE A 79 1.33 -4.36 -7.11
C ILE A 79 0.30 -5.46 -6.82
N LYS A 80 -0.94 -5.31 -7.29
CA LYS A 80 -1.99 -6.35 -7.14
C LYS A 80 -1.53 -7.69 -7.71
N ASN A 81 -0.94 -7.69 -8.90
CA ASN A 81 -0.46 -8.92 -9.54
C ASN A 81 0.73 -9.52 -8.78
N LEU A 82 1.64 -8.67 -8.26
CA LEU A 82 2.73 -9.11 -7.40
C LEU A 82 2.19 -9.78 -6.13
N LEU A 83 1.23 -9.16 -5.46
CA LEU A 83 0.57 -9.68 -4.27
C LEU A 83 -0.15 -11.01 -4.56
N LYS A 84 -0.83 -11.13 -5.69
CA LYS A 84 -1.46 -12.40 -6.12
C LYS A 84 -0.48 -13.56 -6.22
N SER A 85 0.73 -13.31 -6.74
CA SER A 85 1.79 -14.34 -6.79
C SER A 85 2.29 -14.79 -5.41
N ARG A 86 1.87 -14.08 -4.35
CA ARG A 86 2.22 -14.33 -2.94
C ARG A 86 1.02 -14.74 -2.10
N ASN A 87 0.04 -15.39 -2.72
CA ASN A 87 -1.19 -15.88 -2.09
C ASN A 87 -2.07 -14.77 -1.51
N TYR A 88 -2.04 -13.56 -2.06
CA TYR A 88 -3.05 -12.56 -1.75
C TYR A 88 -4.24 -12.67 -2.70
N TYR A 89 -5.45 -12.58 -2.15
CA TYR A 89 -6.67 -12.44 -2.93
C TYR A 89 -7.29 -11.06 -2.71
N VAL A 90 -8.12 -10.64 -3.66
CA VAL A 90 -8.86 -9.37 -3.57
C VAL A 90 -10.08 -9.61 -2.69
N GLU A 91 -10.18 -8.85 -1.61
CA GLU A 91 -11.34 -8.90 -0.72
C GLU A 91 -12.30 -7.74 -0.98
N TYR A 92 -11.76 -6.57 -1.33
CA TYR A 92 -12.54 -5.41 -1.71
C TYR A 92 -11.84 -4.64 -2.83
N GLN A 93 -12.61 -4.15 -3.79
CA GLN A 93 -12.10 -3.29 -4.84
C GLN A 93 -13.20 -2.33 -5.33
N ASP A 94 -12.87 -1.05 -5.38
CA ASP A 94 -13.68 -0.04 -6.07
C ASP A 94 -12.79 0.85 -6.97
N ARG A 95 -13.28 2.02 -7.39
CA ARG A 95 -12.54 2.97 -8.23
C ARG A 95 -11.37 3.66 -7.52
N SER A 96 -11.36 3.66 -6.20
CA SER A 96 -10.43 4.43 -5.36
C SER A 96 -9.54 3.55 -4.48
N SER A 97 -9.98 2.33 -4.21
CA SER A 97 -9.51 1.50 -3.11
C SER A 97 -9.37 0.05 -3.54
N LEU A 98 -8.32 -0.59 -3.04
CA LEU A 98 -8.05 -2.01 -3.19
C LEU A 98 -7.70 -2.56 -1.82
N LEU A 99 -8.42 -3.58 -1.35
CA LEU A 99 -8.06 -4.38 -0.18
C LEU A 99 -7.71 -5.79 -0.63
N MET A 100 -6.52 -6.23 -0.24
CA MET A 100 -6.04 -7.59 -0.45
C MET A 100 -5.70 -8.27 0.87
N VAL A 101 -5.95 -9.58 0.94
CA VAL A 101 -5.70 -10.39 2.13
C VAL A 101 -4.86 -11.60 1.76
N ASN A 102 -3.88 -11.94 2.59
CA ASN A 102 -3.10 -13.14 2.42
C ASN A 102 -3.92 -14.38 2.82
N SER A 103 -4.01 -15.37 1.94
CA SER A 103 -4.75 -16.63 2.20
C SER A 103 -4.14 -17.46 3.32
N ASN A 104 -2.82 -17.43 3.48
CA ASN A 104 -2.12 -18.22 4.50
C ASN A 104 -2.10 -17.48 5.85
N PHE A 105 -2.12 -16.15 5.82
CA PHE A 105 -2.06 -15.29 6.99
C PHE A 105 -3.17 -14.25 6.93
N PRO A 106 -4.42 -14.60 7.28
CA PRO A 106 -5.59 -13.76 7.00
C PRO A 106 -5.59 -12.44 7.78
N PHE A 107 -4.76 -12.32 8.82
CA PHE A 107 -4.50 -11.08 9.55
C PHE A 107 -3.60 -10.09 8.78
N ASN A 108 -2.90 -10.57 7.76
CA ASN A 108 -2.05 -9.78 6.87
C ASN A 108 -2.90 -9.22 5.72
N ARG A 109 -3.28 -7.96 5.87
CA ARG A 109 -4.11 -7.21 4.91
C ARG A 109 -3.38 -6.00 4.38
N VAL A 110 -3.64 -5.69 3.13
CA VAL A 110 -3.06 -4.52 2.46
C VAL A 110 -4.17 -3.75 1.75
N HIS A 111 -4.40 -2.51 2.20
CA HIS A 111 -5.18 -1.52 1.50
C HIS A 111 -4.28 -0.56 0.72
N LEU A 112 -4.59 -0.37 -0.56
CA LEU A 112 -3.90 0.55 -1.48
C LEU A 112 -4.89 1.48 -2.17
N PRO A 113 -4.47 2.72 -2.49
CA PRO A 113 -5.22 3.56 -3.41
C PRO A 113 -5.16 2.96 -4.82
N GLN A 114 -6.22 3.12 -5.63
CA GLN A 114 -6.23 2.75 -7.05
C GLN A 114 -5.63 3.88 -7.88
N THR A 115 -4.44 3.64 -8.44
CA THR A 115 -3.69 4.64 -9.21
C THR A 115 -2.75 3.97 -10.21
N ASP A 116 -2.43 4.69 -11.28
CA ASP A 116 -1.41 4.29 -12.26
C ASP A 116 0.02 4.66 -11.83
N ASP A 117 0.14 5.51 -10.80
CA ASP A 117 1.41 5.94 -10.23
C ASP A 117 1.32 5.89 -8.70
N LEU A 118 1.73 4.76 -8.14
CA LEU A 118 1.77 4.52 -6.71
C LEU A 118 3.06 5.10 -6.12
N SER A 119 2.91 5.81 -5.01
CA SER A 119 4.03 6.45 -4.33
C SER A 119 5.17 5.48 -3.98
N PRO A 120 6.44 5.88 -4.23
CA PRO A 120 7.63 5.19 -3.74
C PRO A 120 7.61 4.91 -2.24
N LEU A 121 7.05 5.80 -1.42
CA LEU A 121 6.95 5.59 0.03
C LEU A 121 5.98 4.47 0.39
N ILE A 122 4.87 4.33 -0.33
CA ILE A 122 3.94 3.20 -0.13
C ILE A 122 4.66 1.89 -0.47
N ILE A 123 5.39 1.84 -1.59
CA ILE A 123 6.09 0.64 -2.04
C ILE A 123 7.20 0.25 -1.05
N GLN A 124 8.00 1.21 -0.60
CA GLN A 124 9.00 1.02 0.46
C GLN A 124 8.39 0.49 1.74
N LYS A 125 7.20 1.00 2.12
CA LYS A 125 6.48 0.50 3.28
C LYS A 125 5.95 -0.91 3.04
N LEU A 126 5.56 -1.30 1.84
CA LEU A 126 5.08 -2.67 1.58
C LEU A 126 6.22 -3.70 1.52
N ILE A 127 7.30 -3.38 0.82
CA ILE A 127 8.34 -4.36 0.42
C ILE A 127 9.59 -4.28 1.33
N GLY A 128 9.76 -3.17 2.05
CA GLY A 128 10.98 -2.89 2.82
C GLY A 128 11.89 -1.91 2.07
N ARG A 129 12.50 -0.99 2.81
CA ARG A 129 13.31 0.09 2.24
C ARG A 129 14.62 -0.45 1.65
N GLU A 130 15.20 -1.44 2.29
CA GLU A 130 16.38 -2.20 1.88
C GLU A 130 16.14 -3.04 0.61
N ASN A 131 14.87 -3.34 0.33
CA ASN A 131 14.45 -4.17 -0.79
C ASN A 131 13.90 -3.35 -1.97
N THR A 132 13.92 -2.02 -1.88
CA THR A 132 13.30 -1.16 -2.89
C THR A 132 14.30 -0.14 -3.43
N ILE A 133 14.49 -0.15 -4.75
CA ILE A 133 15.32 0.80 -5.48
C ILE A 133 14.42 1.62 -6.38
N PHE A 134 14.11 2.85 -5.95
CA PHE A 134 13.41 3.82 -6.79
C PHE A 134 14.41 4.53 -7.70
N VAL A 135 14.24 4.38 -9.01
CA VAL A 135 15.03 5.07 -10.03
C VAL A 135 14.26 6.30 -10.46
N ARG A 136 14.71 7.49 -10.06
CA ARG A 136 14.16 8.73 -10.63
C ARG A 136 14.48 8.76 -12.13
N PRO A 137 13.52 9.13 -13.00
CA PRO A 137 13.75 9.14 -14.44
C PRO A 137 14.91 10.08 -14.78
N GLN A 138 16.02 9.51 -15.26
CA GLN A 138 17.12 10.26 -15.87
C GLN A 138 16.82 10.41 -17.35
N ASN A 139 16.12 11.49 -17.73
CA ASN A 139 15.73 11.81 -19.10
C ASN A 139 14.86 10.77 -19.84
N LYS A 140 13.84 11.25 -20.54
CA LYS A 140 12.65 10.53 -21.07
C LYS A 140 12.88 9.41 -22.12
N ASN A 141 14.10 8.88 -22.30
CA ASN A 141 14.43 8.00 -23.43
C ASN A 141 14.74 6.53 -23.10
N ARG A 142 14.43 6.03 -21.90
CA ARG A 142 14.57 4.59 -21.62
C ARG A 142 13.26 3.98 -21.12
N LYS A 143 12.73 3.04 -21.90
CA LYS A 143 11.60 2.19 -21.53
C LYS A 143 11.91 1.49 -20.21
N SER A 144 11.07 1.69 -19.20
CA SER A 144 11.16 1.06 -17.89
C SER A 144 11.22 -0.46 -18.04
N ARG A 145 12.26 -1.10 -17.46
CA ARG A 145 12.41 -2.56 -17.43
C ARG A 145 12.14 -3.07 -16.03
N PHE A 146 11.21 -4.01 -15.91
CA PHE A 146 11.09 -4.89 -14.75
C PHE A 146 12.28 -5.86 -14.77
N VAL A 147 13.04 -5.89 -13.68
CA VAL A 147 14.03 -6.95 -13.45
C VAL A 147 13.59 -7.63 -12.16
N ILE A 148 13.10 -8.86 -12.31
CA ILE A 148 12.77 -9.79 -11.22
C ILE A 148 14.02 -10.60 -10.91
#